data_AF-A0A6N7FRK9-F1
#
_entry.id   AF-A0A6N7FRK9-F1
#
_cell.length_a   1.000
_cell.length_b   1.000
_cell.length_c   1.000
_cell.angle_alpha   90.00
_cell.angle_beta   90.00
_cell.angle_gamma   90.00
#
_symmetry.space_group_name_H-M   'P 1'
#
loop_
_entity.id
_entity.type
_entity.pdbx_description
1 polymer ?
#
loop_
_entity_poly.entity_id
_entity_poly.type
_entity_poly.pdbx_seq_one_letter_code
_entity_poly.pdbx_strand_id
1 'polypeptide(L)'
;MPGHPDEPLADLRPFRERLVGALAGVELGGPGGVVDRLARCGLGDGLPVVLPDEGSIEAVLGGRPVDGAATTGPLPISFATPTWWEVAACSVLAGCPPDAAGLVDVVAAALDAAADPAFNLLGVQTTTGAAAPLVVVHGPVVDRLGLNAGSGALGPGWRANATIGRAVRLALADVGLCRPGEGDMATHGHPGKYTWLVAENQQASPWEPLSVERGMAEGASAVTVFPGVGNVEVVLPATTPDDVVDRFAGVLAGVLAGSGAARSLVLVPPESADLLARSGWARQDLVAALDD
;
A
#
# COMPACT_ATOMS: atom_id res chain seq x y z
N MET A 1 -2.48 -22.72 12.25
CA MET A 1 -2.26 -24.18 12.37
C MET A 1 -0.79 -24.44 12.11
N PRO A 2 -0.11 -25.34 12.83
CA PRO A 2 1.20 -25.81 12.40
C PRO A 2 1.01 -26.55 11.07
N GLY A 3 1.85 -26.25 10.08
CA GLY A 3 1.80 -26.82 8.73
C GLY A 3 1.83 -28.35 8.73
N HIS A 4 1.23 -28.93 7.68
CA HIS A 4 1.21 -30.38 7.49
C HIS A 4 2.68 -30.89 7.43
N PRO A 5 3.04 -32.04 8.02
CA PRO A 5 4.42 -32.54 8.06
C PRO A 5 5.07 -32.82 6.69
N ASP A 6 4.29 -32.74 5.60
CA ASP A 6 4.72 -32.91 4.21
C ASP A 6 4.72 -31.59 3.42
N GLU A 7 4.45 -30.46 4.08
CA GLU A 7 4.47 -29.16 3.45
C GLU A 7 5.93 -28.74 3.21
N PRO A 8 6.33 -28.49 1.95
CA PRO A 8 7.71 -28.12 1.66
C PRO A 8 8.09 -26.86 2.42
N LEU A 9 9.32 -26.82 2.96
CA LEU A 9 9.88 -25.64 3.60
C LEU A 9 9.76 -24.43 2.66
N ALA A 10 9.49 -23.25 3.24
CA ALA A 10 9.39 -22.00 2.49
C ALA A 10 10.64 -21.79 1.61
N ASP A 11 10.43 -21.51 0.32
CA ASP A 11 11.51 -21.26 -0.63
C ASP A 11 12.09 -19.85 -0.40
N LEU A 12 13.26 -19.80 0.23
CA LEU A 12 13.92 -18.55 0.63
C LEU A 12 14.85 -17.96 -0.45
N ARG A 13 14.90 -18.55 -1.65
CA ARG A 13 15.72 -18.01 -2.75
C ARG A 13 15.27 -16.59 -3.13
N PRO A 14 16.16 -15.78 -3.75
CA PRO A 14 15.79 -14.47 -4.27
C PRO A 14 14.52 -14.52 -5.13
N PHE A 15 13.67 -13.49 -5.03
CA PHE A 15 12.38 -13.47 -5.73
C PHE A 15 12.55 -13.67 -7.23
N ARG A 16 13.54 -13.01 -7.84
CA ARG A 16 13.87 -13.18 -9.27
C ARG A 16 14.12 -14.64 -9.65
N GLU A 17 14.86 -15.40 -8.85
CA GLU A 17 15.14 -16.81 -9.13
C GLU A 17 13.88 -17.67 -9.01
N ARG A 18 13.05 -17.41 -7.98
CA ARG A 18 11.79 -18.13 -7.77
C ARG A 18 10.80 -17.86 -8.90
N LEU A 19 10.66 -16.61 -9.32
CA LEU A 19 9.75 -16.24 -10.39
C LEU A 19 10.18 -16.84 -11.72
N VAL A 20 11.45 -16.71 -12.10
CA VAL A 20 11.98 -17.30 -13.34
C VAL A 20 11.84 -18.83 -13.32
N GLY A 21 12.17 -19.47 -12.19
CA GLY A 21 12.02 -20.92 -12.04
C GLY A 21 10.57 -21.40 -12.10
N ALA A 22 9.62 -20.60 -11.58
CA ALA A 22 8.19 -20.93 -11.65
C ALA A 22 7.66 -20.89 -13.10
N LEU A 23 8.20 -20.00 -13.93
CA LEU A 23 7.80 -19.78 -15.31
C LEU A 23 8.57 -20.63 -16.34
N ALA A 24 9.69 -21.25 -15.95
CA ALA A 24 10.54 -22.01 -16.85
C ALA A 24 9.87 -23.33 -17.34
N GLY A 25 9.83 -23.54 -18.66
CA GLY A 25 9.54 -24.84 -19.27
C GLY A 25 8.08 -25.33 -19.17
N VAL A 26 7.11 -24.43 -18.98
CA VAL A 26 5.71 -24.80 -18.78
C VAL A 26 4.84 -24.43 -19.98
N GLU A 27 4.11 -25.39 -20.54
CA GLU A 27 2.91 -25.10 -21.34
C GLU A 27 1.80 -24.68 -20.38
N LEU A 28 1.61 -23.37 -20.20
CA LEU A 28 0.79 -22.82 -19.12
C LEU A 28 -0.73 -22.99 -19.33
N GLY A 29 -1.20 -23.68 -20.38
CA GLY A 29 -2.62 -23.96 -20.61
C GLY A 29 -3.53 -22.71 -20.71
N GLY A 30 -2.94 -21.52 -20.86
CA GLY A 30 -3.62 -20.23 -20.80
C GLY A 30 -3.52 -19.52 -19.44
N PRO A 31 -4.16 -18.36 -19.25
CA PRO A 31 -3.99 -17.52 -18.06
C PRO A 31 -4.30 -18.21 -16.71
N GLY A 32 -5.23 -19.17 -16.69
CA GLY A 32 -5.57 -19.91 -15.47
C GLY A 32 -4.45 -20.83 -14.96
N GLY A 33 -3.76 -21.54 -15.86
CA GLY A 33 -2.66 -22.43 -15.47
C GLY A 33 -1.43 -21.69 -14.97
N VAL A 34 -1.27 -20.43 -15.38
CA VAL A 34 -0.24 -19.51 -14.84
C VAL A 34 -0.48 -19.21 -13.38
N VAL A 35 -1.68 -18.77 -13.02
CA VAL A 35 -2.03 -18.40 -11.65
C VAL A 35 -1.88 -19.62 -10.73
N ASP A 36 -2.38 -20.78 -11.17
CA ASP A 36 -2.24 -22.04 -10.44
C ASP A 36 -0.79 -22.47 -10.24
N ARG A 37 0.09 -22.16 -11.21
CA ARG A 37 1.51 -22.46 -11.11
C ARG A 37 2.20 -21.54 -10.11
N LEU A 38 1.97 -20.23 -10.20
CA LEU A 38 2.52 -19.26 -9.26
C LEU A 38 2.07 -19.58 -7.83
N ALA A 39 0.78 -19.83 -7.62
CA ALA A 39 0.21 -20.21 -6.33
C ALA A 39 0.87 -21.47 -5.76
N ARG A 40 1.14 -22.50 -6.58
CA ARG A 40 1.87 -23.71 -6.16
C ARG A 40 3.34 -23.47 -5.81
N CYS A 41 3.95 -22.42 -6.36
CA CYS A 41 5.28 -21.95 -5.98
C CYS A 41 5.23 -20.90 -4.84
N GLY A 42 4.04 -20.70 -4.26
CA GLY A 42 3.73 -19.68 -3.25
C GLY A 42 3.72 -18.25 -3.77
N LEU A 43 3.97 -17.99 -5.05
CA LEU A 43 4.07 -16.64 -5.64
C LEU A 43 2.69 -16.04 -5.93
N GLY A 44 2.60 -14.71 -5.82
CA GLY A 44 1.37 -13.97 -6.07
C GLY A 44 0.43 -13.93 -4.87
N ASP A 45 -0.80 -13.53 -5.15
CA ASP A 45 -1.84 -13.25 -4.14
C ASP A 45 -3.16 -13.98 -4.43
N GLY A 46 -3.14 -14.98 -5.32
CA GLY A 46 -4.33 -15.75 -5.72
C GLY A 46 -5.26 -15.02 -6.69
N LEU A 47 -4.97 -13.77 -7.08
CA LEU A 47 -5.69 -13.06 -8.13
C LEU A 47 -5.04 -13.30 -9.51
N PRO A 48 -5.77 -13.09 -10.62
CA PRO A 48 -5.17 -13.07 -11.95
C PRO A 48 -3.97 -12.13 -12.05
N VAL A 49 -2.94 -12.53 -12.79
CA VAL A 49 -1.71 -11.77 -12.98
C VAL A 49 -1.45 -11.50 -14.45
N VAL A 50 -0.68 -10.43 -14.72
CA VAL A 50 -0.01 -10.25 -16.02
C VAL A 50 1.41 -10.77 -15.89
N LEU A 51 1.83 -11.64 -16.80
CA LEU A 51 3.17 -12.21 -16.71
C LEU A 51 4.23 -11.18 -17.13
N PRO A 52 5.30 -11.01 -16.33
CA PRO A 52 6.44 -10.23 -16.75
C PRO A 52 7.22 -10.96 -17.84
N ASP A 53 7.47 -10.25 -18.92
CA ASP A 53 8.45 -10.55 -19.95
C ASP A 53 9.48 -9.40 -20.02
N GLU A 54 10.53 -9.56 -20.82
CA GLU A 54 11.58 -8.54 -20.91
C GLU A 54 11.03 -7.18 -21.33
N GLY A 55 10.10 -7.14 -22.29
CA GLY A 55 9.54 -5.89 -22.82
C GLY A 55 8.63 -5.15 -21.83
N SER A 56 7.79 -5.88 -21.09
CA SER A 56 6.93 -5.30 -20.05
C SER A 56 7.74 -4.81 -18.85
N ILE A 57 8.79 -5.54 -18.46
CA ILE A 57 9.73 -5.09 -17.42
C ILE A 57 10.46 -3.82 -17.88
N GLU A 58 11.00 -3.79 -19.10
CA GLU A 58 11.70 -2.62 -19.64
C GLU A 58 10.79 -1.39 -19.71
N ALA A 59 9.55 -1.57 -20.20
CA ALA A 59 8.55 -0.50 -20.28
C ALA A 59 8.25 0.10 -18.90
N VAL A 60 8.00 -0.75 -17.90
CA VAL A 60 7.66 -0.33 -16.54
C VAL A 60 8.87 0.27 -15.81
N LEU A 61 10.08 -0.22 -16.07
CA LEU A 61 11.33 0.32 -15.53
C LEU A 61 11.61 1.74 -16.02
N GLY A 62 11.26 2.08 -17.26
CA GLY A 62 11.44 3.43 -17.80
C GLY A 62 12.86 3.97 -17.65
N GLY A 63 13.87 3.13 -17.90
CA GLY A 63 15.30 3.50 -17.84
C GLY A 63 15.99 3.39 -16.48
N ARG A 64 15.31 2.90 -15.44
CA ARG A 64 15.90 2.65 -14.12
C ARG A 64 16.90 1.49 -14.15
N PRO A 65 17.95 1.49 -13.32
CA PRO A 65 18.98 0.47 -13.34
C PRO A 65 18.42 -0.87 -12.84
N VAL A 66 18.31 -1.86 -13.74
CA VAL A 66 17.70 -3.18 -13.49
C VAL A 66 18.13 -3.82 -12.16
N ASP A 67 19.45 -3.92 -11.93
CA ASP A 67 20.02 -4.56 -10.74
C ASP A 67 20.33 -3.57 -9.60
N GLY A 68 19.97 -2.29 -9.77
CA GLY A 68 20.12 -1.27 -8.72
C GLY A 68 19.10 -1.45 -7.60
N ALA A 69 19.48 -1.08 -6.39
CA ALA A 69 18.56 -1.04 -5.26
C ALA A 69 17.43 -0.02 -5.52
N ALA A 70 16.18 -0.45 -5.30
CA ALA A 70 15.00 0.40 -5.40
C ALA A 70 14.66 1.09 -4.07
N THR A 71 15.13 0.54 -2.95
CA THR A 71 14.97 1.11 -1.60
C THR A 71 16.33 1.30 -0.93
N THR A 72 16.37 2.17 0.07
CA THR A 72 17.53 2.43 0.92
C THR A 72 17.69 1.37 2.03
N GLY A 73 16.58 0.78 2.46
CA GLY A 73 16.54 -0.24 3.51
C GLY A 73 15.98 -1.60 3.03
N PRO A 74 16.32 -2.69 3.74
CA PRO A 74 15.81 -4.02 3.41
C PRO A 74 14.34 -4.18 3.84
N LEU A 75 13.63 -5.09 3.18
CA LEU A 75 12.29 -5.51 3.59
C LEU A 75 12.41 -6.72 4.53
N PRO A 76 12.02 -6.61 5.82
CA PRO A 76 11.69 -7.79 6.60
C PRO A 76 10.58 -8.58 5.87
N ILE A 77 10.47 -9.89 6.00
CA ILE A 77 11.20 -10.83 6.87
C ILE A 77 12.46 -11.37 6.20
N SER A 78 12.53 -11.32 4.86
CA SER A 78 13.71 -11.77 4.11
C SER A 78 14.97 -10.95 4.38
N PHE A 79 14.79 -9.70 4.82
CA PHE A 79 15.83 -8.68 4.90
C PHE A 79 16.56 -8.43 3.57
N ALA A 80 15.92 -8.78 2.45
CA ALA A 80 16.41 -8.46 1.12
C ALA A 80 16.17 -6.97 0.81
N THR A 81 17.11 -6.34 0.11
CA THR A 81 16.90 -5.01 -0.48
C THR A 81 16.34 -5.21 -1.88
N PRO A 82 15.08 -4.80 -2.16
CA PRO A 82 14.48 -4.93 -3.48
C PRO A 82 15.31 -4.24 -4.56
N THR A 83 15.47 -4.93 -5.68
CA THR A 83 16.00 -4.33 -6.91
C THR A 83 14.90 -3.65 -7.72
N TRP A 84 15.27 -2.76 -8.63
CA TRP A 84 14.31 -2.17 -9.57
C TRP A 84 13.64 -3.23 -10.45
N TRP A 85 14.37 -4.29 -10.84
CA TRP A 85 13.78 -5.43 -11.55
C TRP A 85 12.64 -6.07 -10.75
N GLU A 86 12.82 -6.28 -9.45
CA GLU A 86 11.81 -6.92 -8.61
C GLU A 86 10.59 -6.02 -8.39
N VAL A 87 10.80 -4.72 -8.20
CA VAL A 87 9.71 -3.72 -8.14
C VAL A 87 8.93 -3.68 -9.46
N ALA A 88 9.63 -3.71 -10.60
CA ALA A 88 8.99 -3.76 -11.91
C ALA A 88 8.22 -5.08 -12.12
N ALA A 89 8.79 -6.23 -11.74
CA ALA A 89 8.13 -7.52 -11.83
C ALA A 89 6.85 -7.59 -10.99
N CYS A 90 6.89 -7.13 -9.73
CA CYS A 90 5.69 -7.02 -8.88
C CYS A 90 4.66 -6.06 -9.49
N SER A 91 5.09 -4.98 -10.13
CA SER A 91 4.21 -4.03 -10.80
C SER A 91 3.52 -4.65 -12.03
N VAL A 92 4.25 -5.39 -12.86
CA VAL A 92 3.67 -6.11 -14.00
C VAL A 92 2.70 -7.18 -13.50
N LEU A 93 3.12 -8.02 -12.54
CA LEU A 93 2.25 -9.05 -11.94
C LEU A 93 0.94 -8.47 -11.39
N ALA A 94 1.01 -7.30 -10.75
CA ALA A 94 -0.15 -6.58 -10.24
C ALA A 94 -1.12 -6.09 -11.33
N GLY A 95 -0.68 -6.00 -12.58
CA GLY A 95 -1.44 -5.48 -13.72
C GLY A 95 -1.27 -3.99 -13.93
N CYS A 96 -0.20 -3.38 -13.41
CA CYS A 96 0.10 -1.97 -13.63
C CYS A 96 0.16 -1.64 -15.14
N PRO A 97 -0.39 -0.49 -15.57
CA PRO A 97 -0.34 -0.08 -16.96
C PRO A 97 1.11 0.24 -17.39
N PRO A 98 1.62 -0.35 -18.49
CA PRO A 98 3.03 -0.21 -18.90
C PRO A 98 3.39 1.18 -19.42
N ASP A 99 2.40 1.98 -19.80
CA ASP A 99 2.54 3.37 -20.29
C ASP A 99 2.61 4.41 -19.15
N ALA A 100 2.39 4.01 -17.90
CA ALA A 100 2.48 4.89 -16.74
C ALA A 100 3.92 4.96 -16.20
N ALA A 101 4.83 5.56 -16.99
CA ALA A 101 6.19 5.83 -16.56
C ALA A 101 6.21 6.55 -15.20
N GLY A 102 6.97 6.02 -14.24
CA GLY A 102 7.07 6.57 -12.87
C GLY A 102 6.18 5.88 -11.82
N LEU A 103 5.28 4.96 -12.20
CA LEU A 103 4.53 4.18 -11.20
C LEU A 103 5.44 3.37 -10.27
N VAL A 104 6.56 2.86 -10.81
CA VAL A 104 7.55 2.10 -10.03
C VAL A 104 8.22 2.96 -8.97
N ASP A 105 8.29 4.29 -9.15
CA ASP A 105 8.81 5.19 -8.13
C ASP A 105 7.85 5.26 -6.94
N VAL A 106 6.54 5.23 -7.19
CA VAL A 106 5.53 5.21 -6.11
C VAL A 106 5.60 3.90 -5.33
N VAL A 107 5.75 2.77 -6.03
CA VAL A 107 5.94 1.46 -5.40
C VAL A 107 7.23 1.44 -4.58
N ALA A 108 8.35 1.84 -5.18
CA ALA A 108 9.66 1.89 -4.53
C ALA A 108 9.64 2.84 -3.31
N ALA A 109 9.09 4.04 -3.44
CA ALA A 109 9.00 4.99 -2.34
C ALA A 109 8.08 4.50 -1.21
N ALA A 110 7.00 3.78 -1.52
CA ALA A 110 6.15 3.16 -0.50
C ALA A 110 6.87 2.03 0.24
N LEU A 111 7.64 1.21 -0.47
CA LEU A 111 8.48 0.18 0.13
C LEU A 111 9.62 0.77 0.96
N ASP A 112 10.24 1.84 0.49
CA ASP A 112 11.31 2.56 1.20
C ASP A 112 10.79 3.21 2.48
N ALA A 113 9.64 3.89 2.41
CA ALA A 113 8.99 4.45 3.59
C ALA A 113 8.54 3.37 4.58
N ALA A 114 8.14 2.19 4.10
CA ALA A 114 7.83 1.06 4.97
C ALA A 114 9.11 0.44 5.58
N ALA A 115 10.24 0.46 4.88
CA ALA A 115 11.52 -0.01 5.40
C ALA A 115 12.11 0.91 6.50
N ASP A 116 11.61 2.13 6.63
CA ASP A 116 12.00 3.04 7.72
C ASP A 116 11.76 2.38 9.10
N PRO A 117 12.76 2.35 10.00
CA PRO A 117 12.61 1.77 11.34
C PRO A 117 11.41 2.31 12.13
N ALA A 118 11.02 3.58 11.93
CA ALA A 118 9.89 4.20 12.60
C ALA A 118 8.54 3.58 12.19
N PHE A 119 8.45 2.96 11.01
CA PHE A 119 7.25 2.25 10.58
C PHE A 119 7.10 0.86 11.23
N ASN A 120 8.21 0.26 11.69
CA ASN A 120 8.25 -1.08 12.28
C ASN A 120 7.62 -2.16 11.38
N LEU A 121 8.08 -2.23 10.12
CA LEU A 121 7.53 -3.17 9.13
C LEU A 121 7.59 -4.64 9.57
N LEU A 122 8.62 -5.05 10.32
CA LEU A 122 8.69 -6.40 10.88
C LEU A 122 7.48 -6.68 11.78
N GLY A 123 7.21 -5.79 12.75
CA GLY A 123 6.05 -5.93 13.64
C GLY A 123 4.71 -5.88 12.90
N VAL A 124 4.61 -5.02 11.87
CA VAL A 124 3.38 -4.92 11.04
C VAL A 124 3.13 -6.20 10.23
N GLN A 125 4.18 -6.87 9.77
CA GLN A 125 4.07 -8.08 8.95
C GLN A 125 3.86 -9.34 9.79
N THR A 126 4.57 -9.49 10.91
CA THR A 126 4.53 -10.72 11.72
C THR A 126 3.51 -10.65 12.86
N THR A 127 2.68 -9.61 12.93
CA THR A 127 1.62 -9.51 13.95
C THR A 127 0.53 -10.56 13.73
N THR A 128 -0.06 -11.02 14.83
CA THR A 128 -1.28 -11.84 14.80
C THR A 128 -2.55 -11.01 14.55
N GLY A 129 -2.44 -9.68 14.60
CA GLY A 129 -3.49 -8.73 14.26
C GLY A 129 -3.69 -8.55 12.75
N ALA A 130 -4.71 -7.75 12.38
CA ALA A 130 -5.11 -7.50 11.00
C ALA A 130 -4.38 -6.29 10.36
N ALA A 131 -3.13 -6.02 10.73
CA ALA A 131 -2.43 -4.83 10.23
C ALA A 131 -2.06 -4.97 8.75
N ALA A 132 -2.26 -3.91 7.97
CA ALA A 132 -1.82 -3.79 6.58
C ALA A 132 -1.25 -2.39 6.32
N PRO A 133 -0.17 -2.25 5.54
CA PRO A 133 0.30 -0.94 5.10
C PRO A 133 -0.73 -0.28 4.17
N LEU A 134 -1.32 0.82 4.62
CA LEU A 134 -2.04 1.77 3.79
C LEU A 134 -1.02 2.73 3.17
N VAL A 135 -1.09 2.91 1.85
CA VAL A 135 -0.28 3.89 1.12
C VAL A 135 -1.13 5.11 0.79
N VAL A 136 -0.68 6.30 1.17
CA VAL A 136 -1.28 7.57 0.77
C VAL A 136 -0.32 8.29 -0.16
N VAL A 137 -0.76 8.60 -1.38
CA VAL A 137 0.06 9.27 -2.39
C VAL A 137 -0.25 10.76 -2.44
N HIS A 138 0.79 11.59 -2.50
CA HIS A 138 0.71 13.04 -2.44
C HIS A 138 1.37 13.72 -3.65
N GLY A 139 0.87 14.90 -4.02
CA GLY A 139 1.51 15.81 -4.94
C GLY A 139 1.27 15.50 -6.43
N PRO A 140 2.04 16.13 -7.34
CA PRO A 140 1.78 16.08 -8.78
C PRO A 140 1.83 14.69 -9.43
N VAL A 141 2.39 13.67 -8.75
CA VAL A 141 2.34 12.28 -9.21
C VAL A 141 0.92 11.73 -9.24
N VAL A 142 0.00 12.26 -8.42
CA VAL A 142 -1.41 11.88 -8.42
C VAL A 142 -2.03 12.13 -9.80
N ASP A 143 -1.92 13.35 -10.31
CA ASP A 143 -2.45 13.71 -11.62
C ASP A 143 -1.69 13.02 -12.76
N ARG A 144 -0.35 12.97 -12.67
CA ARG A 144 0.50 12.36 -13.71
C ARG A 144 0.23 10.88 -13.93
N LEU A 145 -0.03 10.13 -12.87
CA LEU A 145 -0.33 8.70 -12.95
C LEU A 145 -1.84 8.41 -13.03
N GLY A 146 -2.68 9.46 -13.03
CA GLY A 146 -4.13 9.31 -13.01
C GLY A 146 -4.62 8.53 -11.79
N LEU A 147 -4.07 8.80 -10.60
CA LEU A 147 -4.56 8.24 -9.34
C LEU A 147 -5.88 8.90 -8.92
N ASN A 148 -6.80 8.12 -8.37
CA ASN A 148 -8.06 8.63 -7.85
C ASN A 148 -7.91 9.13 -6.41
N ALA A 149 -8.27 10.39 -6.21
CA ALA A 149 -8.40 11.03 -4.89
C ALA A 149 -9.86 11.44 -4.57
N GLY A 150 -10.81 11.19 -5.49
CA GLY A 150 -12.19 11.64 -5.39
C GLY A 150 -13.16 10.57 -4.90
N SER A 151 -14.33 10.51 -5.52
CA SER A 151 -15.38 9.56 -5.16
C SER A 151 -14.86 8.12 -5.22
N GLY A 152 -15.10 7.37 -4.14
CA GLY A 152 -14.66 5.97 -4.04
C GLY A 152 -13.13 5.79 -4.04
N ALA A 153 -12.35 6.77 -3.56
CA ALA A 153 -10.87 6.71 -3.62
C ALA A 153 -10.22 5.49 -2.95
N LEU A 154 -10.88 4.89 -1.94
CA LEU A 154 -10.47 3.64 -1.29
C LEU A 154 -11.11 2.38 -1.92
N GLY A 155 -12.00 2.57 -2.89
CA GLY A 155 -12.80 1.51 -3.50
C GLY A 155 -12.22 0.99 -4.82
N PRO A 156 -12.88 -0.02 -5.42
CA PRO A 156 -12.52 -0.54 -6.72
C PRO A 156 -12.87 0.45 -7.85
N GLY A 157 -12.42 0.13 -9.07
CA GLY A 157 -12.80 0.87 -10.29
C GLY A 157 -11.72 1.82 -10.81
N TRP A 158 -10.64 2.02 -10.06
CA TRP A 158 -9.50 2.81 -10.52
C TRP A 158 -8.23 1.96 -10.64
N ARG A 159 -7.82 1.68 -11.88
CA ARG A 159 -6.70 0.76 -12.16
C ARG A 159 -5.40 1.20 -11.50
N ALA A 160 -5.06 2.50 -11.55
CA ALA A 160 -3.82 3.01 -10.97
C ALA A 160 -3.75 2.73 -9.45
N ASN A 161 -4.78 3.10 -8.68
CA ASN A 161 -4.81 2.85 -7.24
C ASN A 161 -4.72 1.34 -6.94
N ALA A 162 -5.57 0.55 -7.61
CA ALA A 162 -5.67 -0.88 -7.36
C ALA A 162 -4.35 -1.61 -7.64
N THR A 163 -3.73 -1.32 -8.80
CA THR A 163 -2.53 -2.03 -9.26
C THR A 163 -1.26 -1.56 -8.56
N ILE A 164 -1.10 -0.27 -8.26
CA ILE A 164 0.05 0.22 -7.48
C ILE A 164 -0.01 -0.29 -6.05
N GLY A 165 -1.18 -0.22 -5.39
CA GLY A 165 -1.37 -0.76 -4.05
C GLY A 165 -1.12 -2.28 -4.01
N ARG A 166 -1.54 -3.00 -5.04
CA ARG A 166 -1.27 -4.45 -5.18
C ARG A 166 0.20 -4.74 -5.44
N ALA A 167 0.90 -3.94 -6.23
CA ALA A 167 2.33 -4.08 -6.49
C ALA A 167 3.16 -3.96 -5.20
N VAL A 168 2.81 -3.01 -4.33
CA VAL A 168 3.42 -2.90 -2.98
C VAL A 168 3.18 -4.18 -2.17
N ARG A 169 1.95 -4.72 -2.19
CA ARG A 169 1.62 -5.96 -1.47
C ARG A 169 2.37 -7.18 -2.01
N LEU A 170 2.48 -7.31 -3.33
CA LEU A 170 3.26 -8.37 -3.98
C LEU A 170 4.75 -8.25 -3.63
N ALA A 171 5.32 -7.04 -3.60
CA ALA A 171 6.71 -6.87 -3.19
C ALA A 171 6.95 -7.28 -1.73
N LEU A 172 6.05 -6.90 -0.80
CA LEU A 172 6.14 -7.35 0.59
C LEU A 172 5.98 -8.87 0.74
N ALA A 173 5.05 -9.48 0.00
CA ALA A 173 4.81 -10.92 0.07
C ALA A 173 5.91 -11.74 -0.61
N ASP A 174 6.29 -11.36 -1.82
CA ASP A 174 7.19 -12.13 -2.67
C ASP A 174 8.65 -11.76 -2.41
N VAL A 175 9.04 -10.48 -2.34
CA VAL A 175 10.43 -10.09 -2.02
C VAL A 175 10.68 -10.16 -0.52
N GLY A 176 9.74 -9.65 0.29
CA GLY A 176 9.81 -9.65 1.75
C GLY A 176 9.50 -11.00 2.43
N LEU A 177 9.03 -12.01 1.69
CA LEU A 177 8.61 -13.32 2.21
C LEU A 177 7.47 -13.23 3.26
N CYS A 178 6.66 -12.17 3.23
CA CYS A 178 5.54 -11.97 4.15
C CYS A 178 4.24 -12.59 3.61
N ARG A 179 4.19 -13.92 3.54
CA ARG A 179 3.01 -14.67 3.07
C ARG A 179 2.16 -15.20 4.22
N PRO A 180 0.82 -15.27 4.07
CA PRO A 180 -0.07 -15.84 5.08
C PRO A 180 0.37 -17.23 5.53
N GLY A 181 0.56 -17.43 6.84
CA GLY A 181 0.95 -18.72 7.43
C GLY A 181 2.45 -19.02 7.42
N GLU A 182 3.25 -18.25 6.69
CA GLU A 182 4.71 -18.32 6.71
C GLU A 182 5.29 -17.12 7.47
N GLY A 183 5.22 -15.94 6.85
CA GLY A 183 5.72 -14.69 7.42
C GLY A 183 4.63 -13.77 7.97
N ASP A 184 3.46 -13.79 7.35
CA ASP A 184 2.28 -13.08 7.81
C ASP A 184 1.51 -13.96 8.79
N MET A 185 1.48 -13.54 10.06
CA MET A 185 0.91 -14.31 11.16
C MET A 185 -0.52 -13.89 11.52
N ALA A 186 -1.16 -13.05 10.71
CA ALA A 186 -2.49 -12.52 11.00
C ALA A 186 -3.52 -13.65 11.17
N THR A 187 -4.28 -13.61 12.27
CA THR A 187 -5.29 -14.64 12.57
C THR A 187 -6.46 -14.61 11.58
N HIS A 188 -6.98 -13.42 11.29
CA HIS A 188 -8.11 -13.22 10.36
C HIS A 188 -7.69 -12.58 9.03
N GLY A 189 -6.45 -12.07 8.95
CA GLY A 189 -6.01 -11.25 7.82
C GLY A 189 -6.71 -9.89 7.75
N HIS A 190 -6.50 -9.19 6.62
CA HIS A 190 -7.14 -7.91 6.32
C HIS A 190 -7.36 -7.79 4.81
N PRO A 191 -8.57 -7.45 4.30
CA PRO A 191 -8.81 -7.35 2.86
C PRO A 191 -7.88 -6.38 2.11
N GLY A 192 -7.45 -5.30 2.77
CA GLY A 192 -6.43 -4.37 2.27
C GLY A 192 -5.04 -4.98 2.03
N LYS A 193 -4.79 -6.24 2.44
CA LYS A 193 -3.56 -6.95 2.08
C LYS A 193 -3.50 -7.39 0.61
N TYR A 194 -4.60 -7.26 -0.15
CA TYR A 194 -4.59 -7.35 -1.61
C TYR A 194 -4.18 -6.03 -2.26
N THR A 195 -4.74 -4.92 -1.79
CA THR A 195 -4.42 -3.56 -2.24
C THR A 195 -5.01 -2.56 -1.25
N TRP A 196 -4.24 -1.53 -0.89
CA TRP A 196 -4.72 -0.46 0.00
C TRP A 196 -3.96 0.83 -0.26
N LEU A 197 -4.42 1.57 -1.28
CA LEU A 197 -3.82 2.82 -1.70
C LEU A 197 -4.89 3.89 -1.96
N VAL A 198 -4.64 5.09 -1.46
CA VAL A 198 -5.46 6.29 -1.68
C VAL A 198 -4.57 7.45 -2.09
N ALA A 199 -5.08 8.36 -2.92
CA ALA A 199 -4.40 9.62 -3.20
C ALA A 199 -5.00 10.75 -2.36
N GLU A 200 -4.16 11.69 -1.94
CA GLU A 200 -4.60 12.93 -1.31
C GLU A 200 -5.34 13.82 -2.31
N ASN A 201 -6.53 14.29 -1.94
CA ASN A 201 -7.33 15.17 -2.79
C ASN A 201 -6.92 16.64 -2.62
N GLN A 202 -5.74 17.01 -3.12
CA GLN A 202 -5.21 18.37 -2.98
C GLN A 202 -6.09 19.42 -3.69
N GLN A 203 -6.78 19.04 -4.76
CA GLN A 203 -7.63 19.96 -5.53
C GLN A 203 -8.93 20.33 -4.80
N ALA A 204 -9.50 19.41 -4.02
CA ALA A 204 -10.72 19.64 -3.24
C ALA A 204 -10.45 19.86 -1.74
N SER A 205 -9.18 19.88 -1.32
CA SER A 205 -8.79 20.16 0.06
C SER A 205 -8.66 21.67 0.27
N PRO A 206 -9.30 22.24 1.30
CA PRO A 206 -9.09 23.64 1.66
C PRO A 206 -7.78 23.85 2.45
N TRP A 207 -7.13 22.77 2.90
CA TRP A 207 -5.89 22.81 3.67
C TRP A 207 -4.67 22.54 2.81
N GLU A 208 -3.52 23.00 3.31
CA GLU A 208 -2.19 22.74 2.73
C GLU A 208 -1.95 21.24 2.57
N PRO A 209 -1.30 20.78 1.47
CA PRO A 209 -0.97 19.38 1.30
C PRO A 209 -0.27 18.76 2.51
N LEU A 210 -0.68 17.56 2.92
CA LEU A 210 -0.10 16.83 4.06
C LEU A 210 1.41 16.62 3.90
N SER A 211 1.87 16.44 2.66
CA SER A 211 3.30 16.36 2.36
C SER A 211 4.06 17.64 2.75
N VAL A 212 3.50 18.82 2.47
CA VAL A 212 4.11 20.11 2.80
C VAL A 212 4.06 20.37 4.31
N GLU A 213 2.95 20.09 4.96
CA GLU A 213 2.86 20.17 6.43
C GLU A 213 3.86 19.24 7.15
N ARG A 214 4.27 18.16 6.49
CA ARG A 214 5.32 17.23 6.96
C ARG A 214 6.74 17.62 6.53
N GLY A 215 6.92 18.83 6.01
CA GLY A 215 8.21 19.42 5.69
C GLY A 215 8.75 19.12 4.30
N MET A 216 7.94 18.56 3.39
CA MET A 216 8.33 18.43 1.98
C MET A 216 8.17 19.77 1.26
N ALA A 217 8.97 19.98 0.22
CA ALA A 217 8.84 21.16 -0.63
C ALA A 217 7.47 21.19 -1.33
N GLU A 218 6.92 22.38 -1.52
CA GLU A 218 5.72 22.58 -2.33
C GLU A 218 5.93 22.01 -3.75
N GLY A 219 4.93 21.28 -4.26
CA GLY A 219 5.02 20.60 -5.55
C GLY A 219 5.84 19.31 -5.55
N ALA A 220 6.42 18.89 -4.42
CA ALA A 220 7.03 17.57 -4.31
C ALA A 220 5.97 16.47 -4.37
N SER A 221 6.31 15.34 -5.01
CA SER A 221 5.53 14.11 -4.89
C SER A 221 6.05 13.30 -3.71
N ALA A 222 5.15 12.71 -2.92
CA ALA A 222 5.52 11.97 -1.73
C ALA A 222 4.55 10.81 -1.48
N VAL A 223 4.93 9.92 -0.58
CA VAL A 223 4.07 8.85 -0.07
C VAL A 223 4.13 8.84 1.46
N THR A 224 2.97 8.66 2.08
CA THR A 224 2.84 8.31 3.49
C THR A 224 2.44 6.85 3.59
N VAL A 225 3.10 6.10 4.47
CA VAL A 225 2.67 4.74 4.85
C VAL A 225 2.10 4.73 6.25
N PHE A 226 0.98 4.01 6.45
CA PHE A 226 0.32 3.89 7.75
C PHE A 226 -0.04 2.42 8.05
N PRO A 227 0.31 1.87 9.23
CA PRO A 227 -0.03 0.50 9.58
C PRO A 227 -1.47 0.41 10.08
N GLY A 228 -2.44 0.38 9.16
CA GLY A 228 -3.87 0.34 9.49
C GLY A 228 -4.34 -1.07 9.85
N VAL A 229 -5.30 -1.17 10.79
CA VAL A 229 -5.92 -2.44 11.20
C VAL A 229 -7.36 -2.62 10.71
N GLY A 230 -7.88 -1.62 10.00
CA GLY A 230 -9.24 -1.56 9.47
C GLY A 230 -9.60 -0.14 9.02
N ASN A 231 -10.75 -0.01 8.37
CA ASN A 231 -11.40 1.28 8.13
C ASN A 231 -12.78 1.26 8.79
N VAL A 232 -13.12 2.35 9.49
CA VAL A 232 -14.44 2.54 10.11
C VAL A 232 -15.08 3.74 9.44
N GLU A 233 -16.30 3.56 8.94
CA GLU A 233 -17.09 4.68 8.42
C GLU A 233 -17.50 5.61 9.55
N VAL A 234 -17.26 6.90 9.36
CA VAL A 234 -17.76 7.95 10.25
C VAL A 234 -18.79 8.76 9.47
N VAL A 235 -20.06 8.58 9.83
CA VAL A 235 -21.14 9.42 9.29
C VAL A 235 -21.07 10.77 9.96
N LEU A 236 -20.71 11.80 9.20
CA LEU A 236 -20.51 13.17 9.71
C LEU A 236 -21.78 14.03 9.53
N PRO A 237 -22.19 14.78 10.57
CA PRO A 237 -23.18 15.84 10.43
C PRO A 237 -22.56 17.06 9.70
N ALA A 238 -23.34 17.74 8.87
CA ALA A 238 -22.91 18.93 8.13
C ALA A 238 -23.46 20.22 8.77
N THR A 239 -23.22 20.41 10.07
CA THR A 239 -23.83 21.50 10.85
C THR A 239 -22.81 22.44 11.46
N THR A 240 -21.92 21.97 12.34
CA THR A 240 -20.89 22.79 13.01
C THR A 240 -19.54 22.07 13.13
N PRO A 241 -18.42 22.79 13.35
CA PRO A 241 -17.12 22.18 13.67
C PRO A 241 -17.18 21.21 14.86
N ASP A 242 -17.85 21.61 15.94
CA ASP A 242 -17.98 20.79 17.15
C ASP A 242 -18.69 19.47 16.86
N ASP A 243 -19.75 19.48 16.04
CA ASP A 243 -20.45 18.24 15.65
C ASP A 243 -19.54 17.28 14.85
N VAL A 244 -18.60 17.81 14.04
CA VAL A 244 -17.61 17.00 13.30
C VAL A 244 -16.59 16.40 14.27
N VAL A 245 -16.07 17.20 15.20
CA VAL A 245 -15.11 16.76 16.23
C VAL A 245 -15.74 15.69 17.11
N ASP A 246 -16.91 15.95 17.69
CA ASP A 246 -17.63 15.02 18.56
C ASP A 246 -17.85 13.66 17.89
N ARG A 247 -18.16 13.69 16.59
CA ARG A 247 -18.42 12.48 15.83
C ARG A 247 -17.15 11.67 15.57
N PHE A 248 -16.06 12.32 15.18
CA PHE A 248 -14.77 11.66 15.02
C PHE A 248 -14.24 11.14 16.36
N ALA A 249 -14.22 11.98 17.39
CA ALA A 249 -13.76 11.64 18.74
C ALA A 249 -14.52 10.42 19.30
N GLY A 250 -15.85 10.40 19.16
CA GLY A 250 -16.67 9.27 19.61
C GLY A 250 -16.31 7.94 18.94
N VAL A 251 -16.05 7.95 17.62
CA VAL A 251 -15.63 6.73 16.89
C VAL A 251 -14.19 6.35 17.25
N LEU A 252 -13.28 7.32 17.30
CA LEU A 252 -11.87 7.11 17.62
C LEU A 252 -11.71 6.54 19.03
N ALA A 253 -12.44 7.05 20.02
CA ALA A 253 -12.43 6.53 21.38
C ALA A 253 -12.81 5.03 21.43
N GLY A 254 -13.82 4.62 20.65
CA GLY A 254 -14.22 3.22 20.54
C GLY A 254 -13.16 2.34 19.88
N VAL A 255 -12.54 2.81 18.80
CA VAL A 255 -11.48 2.07 18.07
C VAL A 255 -10.22 1.94 18.91
N LEU A 256 -9.76 3.03 19.54
CA LEU A 256 -8.53 3.05 20.35
C LEU A 256 -8.66 2.18 21.59
N ALA A 257 -9.82 2.22 22.28
CA ALA A 257 -10.08 1.38 23.44
C ALA A 257 -9.99 -0.13 23.14
N GLY A 258 -10.32 -0.55 21.92
CA GLY A 258 -10.30 -1.95 21.50
C GLY A 258 -9.03 -2.42 20.79
N SER A 259 -8.22 -1.50 20.25
CA SER A 259 -7.10 -1.86 19.35
C SER A 259 -5.71 -1.74 19.98
N GLY A 260 -5.56 -0.98 21.07
CA GLY A 260 -4.23 -0.63 21.61
C GLY A 260 -3.37 0.17 20.62
N ALA A 261 -3.98 0.74 19.56
CA ALA A 261 -3.28 1.52 18.57
C ALA A 261 -2.76 2.82 19.18
N ALA A 262 -1.52 3.19 18.85
CA ALA A 262 -0.88 4.41 19.35
C ALA A 262 -1.21 5.65 18.51
N ARG A 263 -1.79 5.46 17.31
CA ARG A 263 -2.08 6.51 16.32
C ARG A 263 -3.30 6.16 15.49
N SER A 264 -3.97 7.20 15.01
CA SER A 264 -5.11 7.11 14.09
C SER A 264 -4.81 7.89 12.81
N LEU A 265 -5.41 7.47 11.70
CA LEU A 265 -5.47 8.24 10.46
C LEU A 265 -6.93 8.57 10.17
N VAL A 266 -7.23 9.85 10.03
CA VAL A 266 -8.57 10.33 9.69
C VAL A 266 -8.57 10.81 8.24
N LEU A 267 -9.47 10.25 7.43
CA LEU A 267 -9.74 10.75 6.09
C LEU A 267 -10.98 11.65 6.18
N VAL A 268 -10.78 12.95 5.97
CA VAL A 268 -11.85 13.95 6.07
C VAL A 268 -12.48 14.15 4.69
N PRO A 269 -13.80 13.95 4.53
CA PRO A 269 -14.49 14.28 3.28
C PRO A 269 -14.36 15.77 2.94
N PRO A 270 -14.27 16.14 1.64
CA PRO A 270 -14.11 17.54 1.23
C PRO A 270 -15.17 18.47 1.84
N GLU A 271 -16.43 18.03 1.95
CA GLU A 271 -17.52 18.84 2.50
C GLU A 271 -17.29 19.21 3.97
N SER A 272 -16.77 18.28 4.76
CA SER A 272 -16.46 18.51 6.18
C SER A 272 -15.18 19.34 6.34
N ALA A 273 -14.16 19.10 5.51
CA ALA A 273 -12.97 19.92 5.49
C ALA A 273 -13.30 21.39 5.14
N ASP A 274 -14.18 21.60 4.16
CA ASP A 274 -14.68 22.92 3.75
C ASP A 274 -15.46 23.63 4.86
N LEU A 275 -16.32 22.90 5.56
CA LEU A 275 -17.08 23.44 6.71
C LEU A 275 -16.12 23.94 7.80
N LEU A 276 -15.13 23.13 8.15
CA LEU A 276 -14.10 23.47 9.14
C LEU A 276 -13.32 24.71 8.70
N ALA A 277 -12.81 24.72 7.46
CA ALA A 277 -12.03 25.83 6.94
C ALA A 277 -12.82 27.16 6.88
N ARG A 278 -14.09 27.12 6.46
CA ARG A 278 -14.98 28.31 6.48
C ARG A 278 -15.27 28.80 7.90
N SER A 279 -15.16 27.93 8.88
CA SER A 279 -15.29 28.27 10.31
C SER A 279 -13.95 28.72 10.93
N GLY A 280 -12.90 28.87 10.13
CA GLY A 280 -11.59 29.35 10.57
C GLY A 280 -10.63 28.26 11.05
N TRP A 281 -10.98 26.98 10.90
CA TRP A 281 -10.14 25.87 11.37
C TRP A 281 -9.10 25.45 10.33
N ALA A 282 -7.84 25.40 10.75
CA ALA A 282 -6.79 24.68 10.06
C ALA A 282 -6.84 23.17 10.38
N ARG A 283 -6.09 22.35 9.64
CA ARG A 283 -5.99 20.91 9.91
C ARG A 283 -5.50 20.64 11.35
N GLN A 284 -4.56 21.46 11.83
CA GLN A 284 -3.96 21.33 13.16
C GLN A 284 -4.98 21.57 14.27
N ASP A 285 -5.97 22.44 14.06
CA ASP A 285 -7.03 22.68 15.04
C ASP A 285 -7.92 21.44 15.19
N LEU A 286 -8.25 20.77 14.07
CA LEU A 286 -8.97 19.50 14.10
C LEU A 286 -8.16 18.41 14.81
N VAL A 287 -6.87 18.30 14.51
CA VAL A 287 -5.99 17.30 15.16
C VAL A 287 -5.93 17.55 16.68
N ALA A 288 -5.70 18.80 17.10
CA ALA A 288 -5.65 19.15 18.51
C ALA A 288 -6.98 18.82 19.23
N ALA A 289 -8.11 19.14 18.62
CA ALA A 289 -9.43 18.86 19.19
C ALA A 289 -9.76 17.36 19.28
N LEU A 290 -9.10 16.49 18.51
CA LEU A 290 -9.26 15.03 18.59
C LEU A 290 -8.29 14.37 19.57
N ASP A 291 -7.24 15.08 19.99
CA ASP A 291 -6.25 14.62 20.98
C ASP A 291 -6.61 15.03 22.43
N ASP A 292 -7.56 15.97 22.60
CA ASP A 292 -8.12 16.42 23.89
C ASP A 292 -9.06 15.40 24.55
#